data_AF-A0A7S4S8F1-F1
#
_entry.id   AF-A0A7S4S8F1-F1
#
_cell.length_a   1.000
_cell.length_b   1.000
_cell.length_c   1.000
_cell.angle_alpha   90.00
_cell.angle_beta   90.00
_cell.angle_gamma   90.00
#
_symmetry.space_group_name_H-M   'P 1'
#
loop_
_entity.id
_entity.type
_entity.pdbx_description
1 polymer ?
#
loop_
_entity_poly.entity_id
_entity_poly.type
_entity_poly.pdbx_seq_one_letter_code
_entity_poly.pdbx_strand_id
1 'polypeptide(L)'
;NFSLTLCILFQSVINLRHHILTGCLPILYTRIHLQEKCDRLIELCLKYSEKMRLKEYRYYRSDEAEEAENAGIDVDLAALHAKLKGGGDVFHRVGAITAFAAVGSRRCHEHIIEQLTVRNSGISVIKESIAEFAGMLEEGNQKSQLEYYLNTI
;
A
#
# COMPACT_ATOMS: atom_id res chain seq x y z
N ASN A 1 -13.76 4.56 -14.49
CA ASN A 1 -14.35 3.55 -13.57
C ASN A 1 -13.58 3.33 -12.26
N PHE A 2 -12.50 4.08 -11.95
CA PHE A 2 -11.72 3.95 -10.71
C PHE A 2 -12.24 4.76 -9.50
N SER A 3 -13.20 5.66 -9.72
CA SER A 3 -13.81 6.48 -8.66
C SER A 3 -14.73 5.66 -7.74
N LEU A 4 -15.42 4.63 -8.27
CA LEU A 4 -16.44 3.89 -7.51
C LEU A 4 -15.86 3.01 -6.38
N THR A 5 -14.70 2.38 -6.55
CA THR A 5 -14.13 1.52 -5.49
C THR A 5 -13.51 2.33 -4.36
N LEU A 6 -12.84 3.44 -4.71
CA LEU A 6 -12.35 4.41 -3.72
C LEU A 6 -13.54 5.06 -3.01
N CYS A 7 -14.60 5.44 -3.76
CA CYS A 7 -15.85 5.92 -3.20
C CYS A 7 -16.56 4.87 -2.35
N ILE A 8 -16.55 3.57 -2.65
CA ILE A 8 -17.20 2.56 -1.77
C ILE A 8 -16.43 2.41 -0.45
N LEU A 9 -15.10 2.47 -0.48
CA LEU A 9 -14.27 2.49 0.74
C LEU A 9 -14.45 3.81 1.50
N PHE A 10 -14.50 4.94 0.82
CA PHE A 10 -14.79 6.25 1.42
C PHE A 10 -16.23 6.35 1.95
N GLN A 11 -17.21 5.81 1.25
CA GLN A 11 -18.64 5.82 1.63
C GLN A 11 -18.89 4.89 2.81
N SER A 12 -18.17 3.78 2.93
CA SER A 12 -18.26 2.92 4.12
C SER A 12 -17.55 3.53 5.33
N VAL A 13 -16.49 4.34 5.15
CA VAL A 13 -15.85 5.11 6.23
C VAL A 13 -16.66 6.38 6.61
N ILE A 14 -17.33 7.05 5.66
CA ILE A 14 -18.20 8.21 5.91
C ILE A 14 -19.57 7.80 6.48
N ASN A 15 -20.17 6.69 6.02
CA ASN A 15 -21.37 6.13 6.67
C ASN A 15 -21.10 5.68 8.11
N LEU A 16 -19.85 5.43 8.47
CA LEU A 16 -19.40 5.18 9.85
C LEU A 16 -19.49 6.43 10.74
N ARG A 17 -19.47 7.65 10.17
CA ARG A 17 -19.74 8.88 10.93
C ARG A 17 -21.24 9.16 11.13
N HIS A 18 -22.12 8.72 10.23
CA HIS A 18 -23.57 8.96 10.34
C HIS A 18 -24.32 7.90 11.15
N HIS A 19 -23.79 6.67 11.30
CA HIS A 19 -24.46 5.60 12.03
C HIS A 19 -24.17 5.52 13.54
N ILE A 20 -23.40 6.46 14.10
CA ILE A 20 -23.15 6.54 15.56
C ILE A 20 -24.41 7.01 16.32
N LEU A 21 -25.47 7.44 15.64
CA LEU A 21 -26.70 7.94 16.26
C LEU A 21 -27.79 6.88 16.55
N THR A 22 -27.62 5.61 16.17
CA THR A 22 -28.66 4.58 16.40
C THR A 22 -28.12 3.28 17.01
N GLY A 23 -28.20 3.18 18.34
CA GLY A 23 -28.48 1.95 19.09
C GLY A 23 -27.52 0.76 18.98
N CYS A 24 -26.49 0.75 19.84
CA CYS A 24 -25.77 -0.37 20.52
C CYS A 24 -25.47 -1.75 19.87
N LEU A 25 -25.94 -2.11 18.69
CA LEU A 25 -25.59 -3.37 17.98
C LEU A 25 -24.66 -3.22 16.74
N PRO A 26 -24.61 -2.09 16.00
CA PRO A 26 -23.76 -1.97 14.80
C PRO A 26 -22.26 -1.78 15.07
N ILE A 27 -21.87 -1.42 16.30
CA ILE A 27 -20.48 -1.07 16.64
C ILE A 27 -19.56 -2.30 16.64
N LEU A 28 -20.07 -3.47 17.02
CA LEU A 28 -19.27 -4.71 17.00
C LEU A 28 -19.09 -5.25 15.58
N TYR A 29 -20.15 -5.22 14.78
CA TYR A 29 -20.14 -5.73 13.40
C TYR A 29 -19.22 -4.89 12.50
N THR A 30 -19.29 -3.56 12.62
CA THR A 30 -18.36 -2.66 11.90
C THR A 30 -16.92 -2.78 12.39
N ARG A 31 -16.70 -3.08 13.68
CA ARG A 31 -15.35 -3.31 14.23
C ARG A 31 -14.68 -4.57 13.68
N ILE A 32 -15.38 -5.70 13.64
CA ILE A 32 -14.82 -6.98 13.14
C ILE A 32 -14.47 -6.85 11.66
N HIS A 33 -15.37 -6.30 10.85
CA HIS A 33 -15.14 -6.08 9.41
C HIS A 33 -13.99 -5.12 9.09
N LEU A 34 -13.66 -4.19 9.99
CA LEU A 34 -12.56 -3.25 9.79
C LEU A 34 -11.20 -3.91 10.07
N GLN A 35 -11.11 -4.76 11.08
CA GLN A 35 -9.88 -5.50 11.41
C GLN A 35 -9.55 -6.53 10.34
N GLU A 36 -10.55 -7.31 9.88
CA GLU A 36 -10.36 -8.27 8.79
C GLU A 36 -9.87 -7.61 7.49
N LYS A 37 -10.34 -6.38 7.20
CA LYS A 37 -9.86 -5.60 6.06
C LYS A 37 -8.41 -5.14 6.26
N CYS A 38 -8.03 -4.73 7.47
CA CYS A 38 -6.64 -4.39 7.78
C CYS A 38 -5.73 -5.62 7.66
N ASP A 39 -6.17 -6.78 8.15
CA ASP A 39 -5.46 -8.05 8.02
C ASP A 39 -5.22 -8.39 6.54
N ARG A 40 -6.27 -8.21 5.72
CA ARG A 40 -6.18 -8.46 4.28
C ARG A 40 -5.24 -7.47 3.59
N LEU A 41 -5.27 -6.20 3.97
CA LEU A 41 -4.36 -5.19 3.43
C LEU A 41 -2.90 -5.54 3.74
N ILE A 42 -2.61 -5.96 4.97
CA ILE A 42 -1.26 -6.35 5.40
C ILE A 42 -0.79 -7.61 4.67
N GLU A 43 -1.65 -8.61 4.55
CA GLU A 43 -1.33 -9.82 3.79
C GLU A 43 -0.96 -9.49 2.34
N LEU A 44 -1.76 -8.65 1.67
CA LEU A 44 -1.49 -8.22 0.31
C LEU A 44 -0.21 -7.37 0.23
N CYS A 45 0.00 -6.47 1.18
CA CYS A 45 1.17 -5.60 1.22
C CYS A 45 2.47 -6.43 1.30
N LEU A 46 2.53 -7.38 2.23
CA LEU A 46 3.69 -8.27 2.40
C LEU A 46 3.89 -9.18 1.18
N LYS A 47 2.81 -9.76 0.66
CA LYS A 47 2.86 -10.64 -0.52
C LYS A 47 3.41 -9.92 -1.75
N TYR A 48 2.91 -8.71 -2.03
CA TYR A 48 3.35 -7.97 -3.22
C TYR A 48 4.71 -7.29 -3.02
N SER A 49 5.07 -6.92 -1.79
CA SER A 49 6.43 -6.47 -1.44
C SER A 49 7.47 -7.53 -1.82
N GLU A 50 7.25 -8.78 -1.38
CA GLU A 50 8.15 -9.88 -1.72
C GLU A 50 8.18 -10.14 -3.23
N LYS A 51 6.99 -10.22 -3.86
CA LYS A 51 6.88 -10.54 -5.28
C LYS A 51 7.56 -9.51 -6.18
N MET A 52 7.42 -8.22 -5.87
CA MET A 52 8.05 -7.16 -6.67
C MET A 52 9.56 -7.14 -6.49
N ARG A 53 10.06 -7.30 -5.26
CA ARG A 53 11.50 -7.34 -4.96
C ARG A 53 12.17 -8.55 -5.60
N LEU A 54 11.51 -9.71 -5.59
CA LEU A 54 12.00 -10.90 -6.29
C LEU A 54 12.06 -10.69 -7.80
N LYS A 55 11.12 -9.92 -8.38
CA LYS A 55 11.11 -9.64 -9.82
C LYS A 55 12.20 -8.67 -10.23
N GLU A 56 12.41 -7.61 -9.46
CA GLU A 56 13.53 -6.69 -9.60
C GLU A 56 14.87 -7.43 -9.48
N TYR A 57 15.06 -8.21 -8.41
CA TYR A 57 16.27 -9.00 -8.21
C TYR A 57 16.55 -10.00 -9.35
N ARG A 58 15.51 -10.66 -9.85
CA ARG A 58 15.67 -11.58 -10.99
C ARG A 58 16.05 -10.86 -12.28
N TYR A 59 15.57 -9.64 -12.48
CA TYR A 59 15.95 -8.84 -13.63
C TYR A 59 17.44 -8.49 -13.57
N TYR A 60 17.94 -7.99 -12.43
CA TYR A 60 19.39 -7.72 -12.27
C TYR A 60 20.30 -8.95 -12.44
N ARG A 61 19.73 -10.17 -12.43
CA ARG A 61 20.47 -11.42 -12.60
C ARG A 61 20.20 -12.11 -13.93
N SER A 62 19.41 -11.51 -14.82
CA SER A 62 19.12 -12.09 -16.13
C SER A 62 20.11 -11.62 -17.18
N ASP A 63 20.28 -12.45 -18.21
CA ASP A 63 21.05 -12.11 -19.42
C ASP A 63 20.52 -10.82 -20.07
N GLU A 64 19.21 -10.54 -19.93
CA GLU A 64 18.57 -9.31 -20.41
C GLU A 64 19.16 -8.04 -19.78
N ALA A 65 19.58 -8.09 -18.51
CA ALA A 65 20.23 -6.94 -17.85
C ALA A 65 21.68 -6.78 -18.32
N GLU A 66 22.41 -7.88 -18.53
CA GLU A 66 23.76 -7.85 -19.10
C GLU A 66 23.74 -7.31 -20.54
N GLU A 67 22.77 -7.72 -21.36
CA GLU A 67 22.56 -7.20 -22.71
C GLU A 67 22.20 -5.71 -22.70
N ALA A 68 21.33 -5.29 -21.78
CA ALA A 68 20.96 -3.87 -21.62
C ALA A 68 22.17 -3.01 -21.24
N GLU A 69 22.99 -3.47 -20.29
CA GLU A 69 24.22 -2.79 -19.89
C GLU A 69 25.20 -2.67 -21.05
N ASN A 70 25.43 -3.77 -21.79
CA ASN A 70 26.29 -3.79 -22.97
C ASN A 70 25.78 -2.88 -24.10
N ALA A 71 24.46 -2.71 -24.22
CA ALA A 71 23.83 -1.81 -25.18
C ALA A 71 23.75 -0.34 -24.71
N GLY A 72 24.23 -0.02 -23.50
CA GLY A 72 24.15 1.32 -22.90
C GLY A 72 22.71 1.74 -22.56
N ILE A 73 21.81 0.78 -22.37
CA ILE A 73 20.43 1.00 -21.94
C ILE A 73 20.41 1.18 -20.42
N ASP A 74 19.54 2.06 -19.93
CA ASP A 74 19.32 2.27 -18.50
C ASP A 74 18.72 1.01 -17.84
N VAL A 75 19.59 0.25 -17.17
CA VAL A 75 19.25 -1.00 -16.47
C VAL A 75 18.31 -0.73 -15.30
N ASP A 76 18.47 0.39 -14.60
CA ASP A 76 17.65 0.73 -13.43
C ASP A 76 16.20 1.00 -13.84
N LEU A 77 16.00 1.70 -14.96
CA LEU A 77 14.67 1.94 -15.51
C LEU A 77 13.99 0.64 -15.95
N ALA A 78 14.73 -0.27 -16.57
CA ALA A 78 14.20 -1.57 -16.99
C ALA A 78 13.89 -2.49 -15.79
N ALA A 79 14.74 -2.46 -14.75
CA ALA A 79 14.51 -3.15 -13.48
C ALA A 79 13.26 -2.63 -12.77
N LEU A 80 13.06 -1.31 -12.75
CA LEU A 80 11.85 -0.69 -12.22
C LEU A 80 10.60 -1.16 -12.99
N HIS A 81 10.67 -1.24 -14.31
CA HIS A 81 9.55 -1.76 -15.10
C HIS A 81 9.24 -3.23 -14.79
N ALA A 82 10.28 -4.07 -14.64
CA ALA A 82 10.13 -5.47 -14.23
C ALA A 82 9.51 -5.60 -12.83
N LYS A 83 9.92 -4.74 -11.88
CA LYS A 83 9.39 -4.63 -10.52
C LYS A 83 7.90 -4.26 -10.52
N LEU A 84 7.51 -3.23 -11.27
CA LEU A 84 6.13 -2.78 -11.40
C LEU A 84 5.24 -3.90 -11.98
N LYS A 85 5.67 -4.53 -13.07
CA LYS A 85 4.98 -5.70 -13.66
C LYS A 85 4.94 -6.91 -12.73
N GLY A 86 5.95 -7.04 -11.86
CA GLY A 86 6.04 -8.06 -10.83
C GLY A 86 5.00 -7.94 -9.72
N GLY A 87 4.31 -6.81 -9.62
CA GLY A 87 3.33 -6.53 -8.58
C GLY A 87 3.59 -5.21 -7.85
N GLY A 88 4.58 -4.42 -8.27
CA GLY A 88 4.86 -3.11 -7.69
C GLY A 88 3.67 -2.16 -7.73
N ASP A 89 2.94 -2.06 -8.84
CA ASP A 89 1.75 -1.20 -8.93
C ASP A 89 0.68 -1.57 -7.87
N VAL A 90 0.47 -2.88 -7.65
CA VAL A 90 -0.46 -3.35 -6.61
C VAL A 90 0.11 -3.07 -5.22
N PHE A 91 1.40 -3.30 -5.00
CA PHE A 91 2.07 -3.00 -3.74
C PHE A 91 1.90 -1.54 -3.35
N HIS A 92 2.20 -0.60 -4.25
CA HIS A 92 2.10 0.84 -4.05
C HIS A 92 0.67 1.28 -3.71
N ARG A 93 -0.33 0.77 -4.42
CA ARG A 93 -1.75 1.06 -4.13
C ARG A 93 -2.20 0.51 -2.79
N VAL A 94 -1.83 -0.73 -2.47
CA VAL A 94 -2.16 -1.34 -1.17
C VAL A 94 -1.45 -0.60 -0.04
N GLY A 95 -0.18 -0.21 -0.23
CA GLY A 95 0.57 0.61 0.72
C GLY A 95 -0.13 1.93 1.00
N ALA A 96 -0.54 2.66 -0.04
CA ALA A 96 -1.29 3.91 0.09
C ALA A 96 -2.62 3.75 0.85
N ILE A 97 -3.39 2.69 0.57
CA ILE A 97 -4.66 2.42 1.27
C ILE A 97 -4.41 2.06 2.74
N THR A 98 -3.40 1.24 3.01
CA THR A 98 -3.02 0.88 4.38
C THR A 98 -2.57 2.11 5.16
N ALA A 99 -1.83 3.01 4.52
CA ALA A 99 -1.38 4.25 5.12
C ALA A 99 -2.53 5.20 5.43
N PHE A 100 -3.46 5.37 4.49
CA PHE A 100 -4.69 6.12 4.71
C PHE A 100 -5.46 5.57 5.92
N ALA A 101 -5.62 4.24 6.02
CA ALA A 101 -6.32 3.61 7.14
C ALA A 101 -5.60 3.87 8.47
N ALA A 102 -4.27 3.77 8.51
CA ALA A 102 -3.47 4.03 9.69
C ALA A 102 -3.53 5.50 10.13
N VAL A 103 -3.39 6.45 9.19
CA VAL A 103 -3.43 7.89 9.48
C VAL A 103 -4.85 8.35 9.87
N GLY A 104 -5.88 7.81 9.21
CA GLY A 104 -7.27 8.20 9.46
C GLY A 104 -7.89 7.59 10.72
N SER A 105 -7.28 6.56 11.31
CA SER A 105 -7.83 5.84 12.46
C SER A 105 -6.73 5.26 13.34
N ARG A 106 -6.62 5.77 14.58
CA ARG A 106 -5.71 5.24 15.61
C ARG A 106 -5.91 3.74 15.85
N ARG A 107 -7.15 3.26 15.85
CA ARG A 107 -7.45 1.82 16.03
C ARG A 107 -6.89 0.98 14.88
N CYS A 108 -7.01 1.47 13.64
CA CYS A 108 -6.43 0.77 12.49
C CYS A 108 -4.91 0.80 12.55
N HIS A 109 -4.32 1.93 12.93
CA HIS A 109 -2.88 2.06 13.11
C HIS A 109 -2.33 1.04 14.12
N GLU A 110 -2.91 0.98 15.32
CA GLU A 110 -2.54 0.02 16.37
C GLU A 110 -2.67 -1.42 15.86
N HIS A 111 -3.79 -1.77 15.25
CA HIS A 111 -4.02 -3.12 14.68
C HIS A 111 -3.03 -3.46 13.56
N ILE A 112 -2.71 -2.49 12.69
CA ILE A 112 -1.75 -2.69 11.59
C ILE A 112 -0.35 -2.97 12.15
N ILE A 113 0.08 -2.22 13.16
CA ILE A 113 1.38 -2.44 13.82
C ILE A 113 1.43 -3.83 14.47
N GLU A 114 0.39 -4.22 15.20
CA GLU A 114 0.29 -5.53 15.84
C GLU A 114 0.41 -6.65 14.79
N GLN A 115 -0.35 -6.57 13.70
CA GLN A 115 -0.37 -7.59 12.65
C GLN A 115 0.93 -7.65 11.85
N LEU A 116 1.60 -6.52 11.62
CA LEU A 116 2.93 -6.50 11.03
C LEU A 116 3.93 -7.20 11.96
N THR A 117 3.87 -6.92 13.26
CA THR A 117 4.74 -7.54 14.27
C THR A 117 4.55 -9.06 14.33
N VAL A 118 3.30 -9.54 14.35
CA VAL A 118 2.98 -10.98 14.31
C VAL A 118 3.57 -11.67 13.08
N ARG A 119 3.70 -10.95 11.97
CA ARG A 119 4.28 -11.46 10.71
C ARG A 119 5.78 -11.16 10.57
N ASN A 120 6.47 -10.78 11.65
CA ASN A 120 7.89 -10.40 11.67
C ASN A 120 8.24 -9.30 10.64
N SER A 121 7.34 -8.33 10.50
CA SER A 121 7.50 -7.18 9.62
C SER A 121 7.34 -5.87 10.39
N GLY A 122 7.69 -4.76 9.74
CA GLY A 122 7.64 -3.42 10.33
C GLY A 122 6.81 -2.45 9.49
N ILE A 123 6.43 -1.33 10.11
CA ILE A 123 5.75 -0.21 9.44
C ILE A 123 6.56 0.35 8.27
N SER A 124 7.88 0.11 8.25
CA SER A 124 8.79 0.49 7.15
C SER A 124 8.34 -0.06 5.80
N VAL A 125 7.75 -1.26 5.72
CA VAL A 125 7.25 -1.81 4.45
C VAL A 125 6.18 -0.90 3.83
N ILE A 126 5.31 -0.34 4.66
CA ILE A 126 4.28 0.59 4.22
C ILE A 126 4.92 1.94 3.86
N LYS A 127 5.86 2.44 4.66
CA LYS A 127 6.58 3.69 4.36
C LYS A 127 7.34 3.64 3.04
N GLU A 128 8.08 2.56 2.78
CA GLU A 128 8.79 2.33 1.53
C GLU A 128 7.84 2.30 0.34
N SER A 129 6.69 1.63 0.49
CA SER A 129 5.65 1.59 -0.53
C SER A 129 5.17 2.99 -0.91
N ILE A 130 4.87 3.83 0.08
CA ILE A 130 4.38 5.19 -0.15
C ILE A 130 5.49 6.08 -0.72
N ALA A 131 6.71 5.97 -0.20
CA ALA A 131 7.85 6.78 -0.62
C ALA A 131 8.21 6.51 -2.09
N GLU A 132 8.29 5.25 -2.49
CA GLU A 132 8.51 4.87 -3.89
C GLU A 132 7.35 5.33 -4.77
N PHE A 133 6.10 5.18 -4.30
CA PHE A 133 4.95 5.62 -5.08
C PHE A 133 4.93 7.13 -5.28
N ALA A 134 5.16 7.92 -4.23
CA ALA A 134 5.25 9.38 -4.32
C ALA A 134 6.40 9.83 -5.23
N GLY A 135 7.52 9.10 -5.23
CA GLY A 135 8.67 9.37 -6.11
C GLY A 135 8.38 9.17 -7.60
N MET A 136 7.38 8.36 -7.95
CA MET A 136 6.97 8.13 -9.36
C MET A 136 5.88 9.10 -9.84
N LEU A 137 5.26 9.87 -8.94
CA LEU A 137 4.19 10.79 -9.31
C LEU A 137 4.75 12.17 -9.67
N GLU A 138 4.11 12.81 -10.65
CA GLU A 138 4.27 14.23 -10.90
C GLU A 138 3.75 15.07 -9.72
N GLU A 139 4.21 16.31 -9.63
CA GLU A 139 3.75 17.26 -8.61
C GLU A 139 2.22 17.44 -8.68
N GLY A 140 1.57 17.33 -7.53
CA GLY A 140 0.12 17.51 -7.43
C GLY A 140 -0.49 16.92 -6.16
N ASN A 141 -1.81 17.05 -6.06
CA ASN A 141 -2.57 16.70 -4.84
C ASN A 141 -2.35 15.24 -4.39
N GLN A 142 -2.18 14.30 -5.33
CA GLN A 142 -1.95 12.90 -4.99
C GLN A 142 -0.57 12.69 -4.35
N LYS A 143 0.48 13.28 -4.93
CA LYS A 143 1.83 13.22 -4.37
C LYS A 143 1.89 13.84 -2.97
N SER A 144 1.34 15.06 -2.81
CA SER A 144 1.30 15.73 -1.50
C SER A 144 0.50 14.94 -0.46
N GLN A 145 -0.56 14.24 -0.87
CA GLN A 145 -1.34 13.39 0.03
C GLN A 145 -0.53 12.15 0.49
N LEU A 146 0.20 11.51 -0.41
CA LEU A 146 1.08 10.39 -0.07
C LEU A 146 2.23 10.83 0.85
N GLU A 147 2.84 11.98 0.58
CA GLU A 147 3.87 12.57 1.43
C GLU A 147 3.34 12.91 2.83
N TYR A 148 2.11 13.45 2.91
CA TYR A 148 1.44 13.64 4.20
C TYR A 148 1.28 12.32 4.96
N TYR A 149 0.84 11.25 4.29
CA TYR A 149 0.74 9.94 4.94
C TYR A 149 2.09 9.42 5.42
N LEU A 150 3.14 9.53 4.59
CA LEU A 150 4.49 9.09 4.92
C LEU A 150 5.04 9.76 6.18
N ASN A 151 4.76 11.06 6.35
CA ASN A 151 5.21 11.84 7.49
C ASN A 151 4.38 11.62 8.76
N THR A 152 3.15 11.09 8.62
CA THR A 152 2.20 10.96 9.73
C THR A 152 2.12 9.54 10.29
N ILE A 153 2.38 8.52 9.46
CA ILE A 153 2.37 7.10 9.84
C ILE A 153 3.64 6.70 10.59
#